data_AF-A0A9W4X7X7-F1
#
_entry.id   AF-A0A9W4X7X7-F1
#
_cell.length_a   1.000
_cell.length_b   1.000
_cell.length_c   1.000
_cell.angle_alpha   90.00
_cell.angle_beta   90.00
_cell.angle_gamma   90.00
#
_symmetry.space_group_name_H-M   'P 1'
#
loop_
_entity.id
_entity.type
_entity.pdbx_description
1 polymer ?
#
loop_
_entity_poly.entity_id
_entity_poly.type
_entity_poly.pdbx_seq_one_letter_code
_entity_poly.pdbx_strand_id
1 'polypeptide(L)' 'GAMALQNDVLIIAIIKRFLNLRYLEIGHNDIGDEVIEALQHLELEYYNITSTTIREIARS' A
#
# COMPACT_ATOMS: atom_id res chain seq x y z
N GLY A 1 5.09 7.87 10.64
CA GLY A 1 4.98 9.28 11.15
C GLY A 1 5.21 10.24 10.00
N ALA A 2 4.42 11.30 9.83
CA ALA A 2 4.38 12.32 8.75
C ALA A 2 4.84 11.91 7.33
N MET A 3 6.10 11.51 7.16
CA MET A 3 6.65 10.88 5.95
C MET A 3 5.87 9.63 5.50
N ALA A 4 5.37 8.82 6.44
CA ALA A 4 4.52 7.65 6.12
C ALA A 4 3.25 8.05 5.38
N LEU A 5 2.50 9.02 5.93
CA LEU A 5 1.27 9.53 5.32
C LEU A 5 1.50 10.13 3.93
N GLN A 6 2.65 10.76 3.71
CA GLN A 6 3.00 11.30 2.38
C GLN A 6 3.30 10.18 1.38
N ASN A 7 3.95 9.10 1.81
CA ASN A 7 4.15 7.90 0.99
C ASN A 7 2.82 7.21 0.68
N ASP A 8 1.94 7.09 1.67
CA ASP A 8 0.61 6.48 1.52
C ASP A 8 -0.23 7.21 0.47
N VAL A 9 -0.33 8.53 0.59
CA VAL A 9 -1.05 9.37 -0.37
C VAL A 9 -0.52 9.20 -1.80
N LEU A 10 0.81 9.14 -1.96
CA LEU A 10 1.43 8.97 -3.26
C LEU A 10 1.17 7.58 -3.85
N ILE A 11 1.33 6.52 -3.05
CA ILE A 11 1.11 5.13 -3.47
C ILE A 11 -0.36 4.92 -3.84
N ILE A 12 -1.30 5.42 -3.04
CA ILE A 12 -2.74 5.36 -3.33
C ILE A 12 -3.08 6.10 -4.62
N ALA A 13 -2.46 7.26 -4.88
CA ALA A 13 -2.67 8.00 -6.12
C ALA A 13 -2.19 7.21 -7.35
N ILE A 14 -1.08 6.47 -7.23
CA ILE A 14 -0.56 5.58 -8.28
C ILE A 14 -1.53 4.41 -8.50
N ILE A 15 -1.94 3.71 -7.44
CA ILE A 15 -2.91 2.60 -7.50
C ILE A 15 -4.20 3.02 -8.21
N LYS A 16 -4.77 4.17 -7.80
CA LYS A 16 -6.01 4.69 -8.39
C LYS A 16 -5.86 5.11 -9.85
N ARG A 17 -4.66 5.54 -10.26
CA ARG A 17 -4.39 5.97 -11.64
C ARG A 17 -4.15 4.80 -12.58
N PHE A 18 -3.60 3.69 -12.08
CA PHE A 18 -3.20 2.54 -12.88
C PHE A 18 -4.01 1.30 -12.49
N LEU A 19 -5.28 1.26 -12.91
CA LEU A 19 -6.22 0.18 -12.59
C LEU A 19 -5.83 -1.20 -13.16
N ASN A 20 -4.91 -1.24 -14.14
CA ASN A 20 -4.41 -2.46 -14.76
C ASN A 20 -2.99 -2.83 -14.28
N LEU A 21 -2.58 -2.37 -13.10
CA LEU A 21 -1.36 -2.85 -12.46
C LEU A 21 -1.48 -4.38 -12.26
N ARG A 22 -0.46 -5.11 -12.70
CA ARG A 22 -0.34 -6.56 -12.50
C ARG A 22 0.77 -6.92 -11.51
N TYR A 23 1.75 -6.03 -11.39
CA TYR A 23 2.94 -6.19 -10.54
C TYR A 23 3.17 -4.90 -9.75
N LEU A 24 3.30 -5.03 -8.43
CA LEU A 24 3.63 -3.92 -7.55
C LEU A 24 4.61 -4.35 -6.45
N GLU A 25 5.74 -3.65 -6.36
CA GLU A 25 6.76 -3.84 -5.32
C GLU A 25 6.85 -2.56 -4.48
N ILE A 26 6.40 -2.64 -3.23
CA ILE A 26 6.43 -1.52 -2.28
C ILE A 26 6.95 -1.97 -0.90
N GLY A 27 7.62 -3.11 -0.83
CA GLY A 27 8.28 -3.59 0.39
C GLY A 27 9.31 -2.58 0.93
N HIS A 28 9.62 -2.70 2.22
CA HIS A 28 10.53 -1.80 2.94
C HIS A 28 10.10 -0.32 3.00
N ASN A 29 8.81 -0.01 2.75
CA ASN A 29 8.25 1.33 3.00
C ASN A 29 7.48 1.32 4.33
N ASP A 30 7.45 2.45 5.05
CA ASP A 30 6.48 2.67 6.13
C ASP A 30 5.15 3.02 5.44
N ILE A 31 4.23 2.05 5.32
CA ILE A 31 2.91 2.24 4.71
C ILE A 31 1.80 2.04 5.73
N GLY A 32 0.76 2.86 5.62
CA GLY A 32 -0.47 2.76 6.39
C GLY A 32 -1.45 1.72 5.84
N ASP A 33 -2.47 1.40 6.63
CA ASP A 33 -3.53 0.45 6.27
C ASP A 33 -4.33 0.94 5.05
N GLU A 34 -4.41 2.24 4.81
CA GLU A 34 -5.06 2.85 3.65
C GLU A 34 -4.44 2.41 2.31
N VAL A 35 -3.14 2.11 2.28
CA VAL A 35 -2.47 1.56 1.09
C VAL A 35 -2.94 0.13 0.86
N ILE A 36 -3.04 -0.67 1.93
CA ILE A 36 -3.53 -2.05 1.85
C ILE A 36 -4.97 -2.10 1.36
N GLU A 37 -5.85 -1.23 1.87
CA GLU A 37 -7.22 -1.11 1.39
C GLU A 37 -7.27 -0.75 -0.11
N ALA A 38 -6.43 0.19 -0.55
CA ALA A 38 -6.37 0.54 -1.97
C ALA A 38 -5.93 -0.63 -2.86
N LEU A 39 -5.01 -1.48 -2.38
CA LEU A 39 -4.55 -2.67 -3.11
C LEU A 39 -5.63 -3.73 -3.30
N GLN A 40 -6.59 -3.84 -2.37
CA GLN A 40 -7.71 -4.80 -2.50
C GLN A 40 -8.59 -4.53 -3.74
N HIS A 41 -8.52 -3.32 -4.28
CA HIS A 41 -9.27 -2.94 -5.49
C HIS A 41 -8.54 -3.25 -6.79
N LEU A 42 -7.31 -3.80 -6.74
CA LEU A 42 -6.54 -4.18 -7.92
C LEU A 42 -6.49 -5.71 -8.06
N GLU A 43 -6.61 -6.20 -9.30
CA GLU A 43 -6.35 -7.60 -9.64
C GLU A 43 -4.84 -7.80 -9.88
N LEU A 44 -4.06 -7.79 -8.80
CA LEU A 44 -2.61 -8.00 -8.88
C LEU A 44 -2.29 -9.48 -9.06
N GLU A 45 -1.45 -9.80 -10.04
CA GLU A 45 -0.89 -11.15 -10.20
C GLU A 45 0.23 -11.40 -9.19
N TYR A 46 0.89 -10.33 -8.78
CA TYR A 46 1.94 -10.35 -7.77
C TYR A 46 2.02 -9.01 -7.06
N TYR A 47 2.09 -9.05 -5.73
CA TYR A 47 2.45 -7.89 -4.92
C TYR A 47 3.30 -8.30 -3.72
N ASN A 48 4.20 -7.41 -3.32
CA ASN A 48 5.08 -7.61 -2.17
C ASN A 48 5.04 -6.39 -1.26
N ILE A 49 4.67 -6.66 -0.01
CA ILE A 49 4.61 -5.69 1.10
C ILE A 49 5.49 -6.14 2.28
N THR A 50 6.41 -7.09 2.05
CA THR A 50 7.23 -7.68 3.11
C THR A 50 8.19 -6.62 3.67
N SER A 51 8.48 -6.69 4.97
CA SER A 51 9.29 -5.69 5.69
C SER A 51 8.67 -4.28 5.78
N THR A 52 7.41 -4.12 5.37
CA THR A 52 6.63 -2.96 5.73
C THR A 52 6.13 -3.11 7.17
N THR A 53 6.23 -2.05 7.97
CA THR A 53 5.60 -2.05 9.31
C THR A 53 4.10 -1.90 9.11
N ILE A 54 3.39 -3.03 8.98
CA ILE A 54 1.93 -3.03 9.07
C ILE A 54 1.63 -2.59 10.51
N ARG A 55 1.17 -1.34 10.68
CA ARG A 55 0.58 -0.92 11.95
C ARG A 55 -0.75 -1.62 12.04
N GLU A 56 -0.74 -2.87 12.48
CA GLU A 56 -1.93 -3.61 12.84
C GLU A 56 -2.73 -2.72 13.81
N ILE A 57 -3.79 -2.09 13.33
CA ILE A 57 -4.84 -1.56 14.21
C ILE A 57 -5.47 -2.81 14.79
N ALA A 58 -4.85 -3.33 15.85
CA ALA A 58 -5.46 -4.29 16.73
C ALA A 58 -6.80 -3.68 17.16
N ARG A 59 -7.89 -4.21 16.62
CA ARG A 59 -9.24 -4.02 17.17
C ARG A 59 -9.17 -4.43 18.64
N SER A 60 -9.20 -3.43 19.52
CA SER A 60 -9.73 -3.56 20.88
C SER A 60 -11.24 -3.34 20.85
#